data_AF-A0A2E0MY48-F1
#
_entry.id   AF-A0A2E0MY48-F1
#
_cell.length_a   1.000
_cell.length_b   1.000
_cell.length_c   1.000
_cell.angle_alpha   90.00
_cell.angle_beta   90.00
_cell.angle_gamma   90.00
#
_symmetry.space_group_name_H-M   'P 1'
#
loop_
_entity.id
_entity.type
_entity.pdbx_description
1 polymer ?
#
loop_
_entity_poly.entity_id
_entity_poly.type
_entity_poly.pdbx_seq_one_letter_code
_entity_poly.pdbx_strand_id
1 'polypeptide(L)'
;MSNFLLLNGPNLNLLGKRETEIYGKVSLKEIENDLSKLAKKKGHEIDSFQSNAEHDLVNKIHQAKELKVNCIIFNPGAFTHSSIALRDA
;
A
#
# COMPACT_ATOMS: atom_id res chain seq x y z
N MET A 1 3.22 -8.01 -19.02
CA MET A 1 2.21 -7.52 -18.06
C MET A 1 2.76 -7.77 -16.68
N SER A 2 2.86 -6.74 -15.84
CA SER A 2 3.41 -6.85 -14.49
C SER A 2 2.32 -6.61 -13.46
N ASN A 3 2.37 -7.38 -12.38
CA ASN A 3 1.44 -7.31 -11.26
C ASN A 3 2.13 -6.58 -10.11
N PHE A 4 1.60 -5.43 -9.75
CA PHE A 4 2.09 -4.61 -8.64
C PHE A 4 1.22 -4.82 -7.41
N LEU A 5 1.81 -4.68 -6.23
CA LEU A 5 1.09 -4.60 -4.96
C LEU A 5 1.39 -3.26 -4.29
N LEU A 6 0.37 -2.44 -4.11
CA LEU A 6 0.42 -1.25 -3.25
C LEU A 6 0.08 -1.67 -1.82
N LEU A 7 1.07 -1.55 -0.93
CA LEU A 7 0.92 -1.85 0.49
C LEU A 7 0.93 -0.55 1.29
N ASN A 8 -0.03 -0.38 2.21
CA ASN A 8 -0.15 0.80 3.04
C ASN A 8 -0.25 0.41 4.53
N GLY A 9 0.61 0.99 5.34
CA GLY A 9 0.69 0.74 6.77
C GLY A 9 -0.35 1.51 7.60
N PRO A 10 -0.12 1.60 8.92
CA PRO A 10 -1.08 2.14 9.87
C PRO A 10 -1.47 3.59 9.59
N ASN A 11 -2.73 3.88 9.91
CA ASN A 11 -3.39 5.19 9.85
C ASN A 11 -3.56 5.78 8.44
N LEU A 12 -2.99 5.20 7.39
CA LEU A 12 -3.16 5.70 6.02
C LEU A 12 -4.61 5.57 5.51
N ASN A 13 -5.42 4.68 6.10
CA ASN A 13 -6.87 4.63 5.87
C ASN A 13 -7.62 5.89 6.32
N LEU A 14 -6.98 6.76 7.10
CA LEU A 14 -7.54 8.02 7.60
C LEU A 14 -7.20 9.23 6.71
N LEU A 15 -6.44 9.03 5.62
CA LEU A 15 -6.17 10.09 4.63
C LEU A 15 -7.48 10.70 4.10
N GLY A 16 -7.47 12.01 3.88
CA GLY A 16 -8.64 12.79 3.47
C GLY A 16 -9.70 13.01 4.55
N LYS A 17 -9.53 12.49 5.78
CA LYS A 17 -10.48 12.65 6.89
C LYS A 17 -9.93 13.40 8.11
N ARG A 18 -8.61 13.45 8.29
CA ARG A 18 -7.94 14.16 9.39
C ARG A 18 -7.01 15.24 8.85
N GLU A 19 -6.99 16.39 9.53
CA GLU A 19 -6.01 17.47 9.33
C GLU A 19 -5.80 17.79 7.84
N THR A 20 -6.88 18.11 7.12
CA THR A 20 -6.86 18.33 5.65
C THR A 20 -5.93 19.46 5.22
N GLU A 21 -5.55 20.35 6.14
CA GLU A 21 -4.58 21.42 5.91
C GLU A 21 -3.13 20.92 5.89
N ILE A 22 -2.85 19.76 6.50
CA ILE A 22 -1.51 19.13 6.55
C ILE A 22 -1.40 17.98 5.53
N TYR A 23 -2.42 17.10 5.44
CA TYR A 23 -2.34 15.87 4.63
C TYR A 23 -3.09 15.94 3.29
N GLY A 24 -3.71 17.08 2.99
CA GLY A 24 -4.54 17.26 1.80
C GLY A 24 -5.92 16.59 1.92
N LYS A 25 -6.74 16.78 0.88
CA LYS A 25 -8.12 16.25 0.82
C LYS A 25 -8.21 14.88 0.16
N VAL A 26 -7.10 14.39 -0.39
CA VAL A 26 -7.08 13.15 -1.16
C VAL A 26 -7.15 11.97 -0.20
N SER A 27 -8.18 11.14 -0.38
CA SER A 27 -8.35 9.90 0.37
C SER A 27 -7.45 8.79 -0.15
N LEU A 28 -7.15 7.80 0.70
CA LEU A 28 -6.43 6.61 0.26
C LEU A 28 -7.13 5.92 -0.93
N LYS A 29 -8.48 5.90 -0.92
CA LYS A 29 -9.24 5.27 -1.98
C LYS A 29 -9.09 5.96 -3.33
N GLU A 30 -8.98 7.28 -3.35
CA GLU A 30 -8.71 8.05 -4.57
C GLU A 30 -7.31 7.74 -5.11
N ILE A 31 -6.30 7.68 -4.24
CA ILE A 31 -4.93 7.29 -4.61
C ILE A 31 -4.91 5.89 -5.24
N GLU A 32 -5.54 4.90 -4.59
CA GLU A 32 -5.65 3.53 -5.11
C GLU A 32 -6.32 3.49 -6.49
N ASN A 33 -7.43 4.22 -6.65
CA ASN A 33 -8.17 4.25 -7.91
C ASN A 33 -7.34 4.90 -9.03
N ASP A 34 -6.62 5.97 -8.75
CA ASP A 34 -5.83 6.67 -9.75
C ASP A 34 -4.58 5.88 -10.14
N LEU A 35 -3.94 5.20 -9.19
CA LEU A 35 -2.87 4.24 -9.47
C LEU A 35 -3.38 3.05 -10.30
N SER A 36 -4.56 2.52 -10.00
CA SER A 36 -5.19 1.44 -10.77
C SER A 36 -5.45 1.85 -12.23
N LYS A 37 -6.03 3.04 -12.45
CA LYS A 37 -6.23 3.60 -13.79
C LYS A 37 -4.90 3.79 -14.53
N LEU A 38 -3.87 4.31 -13.85
CA LEU A 38 -2.55 4.54 -14.42
C LEU A 38 -1.87 3.22 -14.83
N ALA A 39 -1.87 2.23 -13.94
CA ALA A 39 -1.32 0.89 -14.21
C ALA A 39 -2.02 0.26 -15.42
N LYS A 40 -3.36 0.28 -15.44
CA LYS A 40 -4.15 -0.25 -16.57
C LYS A 40 -3.82 0.44 -17.88
N LYS A 41 -3.69 1.78 -17.88
CA LYS A 41 -3.29 2.57 -19.06
C LYS A 41 -1.90 2.17 -19.59
N LYS A 42 -1.04 1.62 -18.73
CA LYS A 42 0.32 1.16 -19.08
C LYS A 42 0.40 -0.35 -19.36
N GLY A 43 -0.72 -1.08 -19.34
CA GLY A 43 -0.74 -2.53 -19.58
C GLY A 43 -0.23 -3.34 -18.37
N HIS A 44 -0.50 -2.85 -17.17
CA HIS A 44 -0.14 -3.46 -15.89
C HIS A 44 -1.37 -3.55 -14.97
N GLU A 45 -1.26 -4.38 -13.93
CA GLU A 45 -2.27 -4.53 -12.89
C GLU A 45 -1.66 -4.10 -11.54
N ILE A 46 -2.49 -3.53 -10.67
CA ILE A 46 -2.07 -3.17 -9.32
C ILE A 46 -3.18 -3.51 -8.33
N ASP A 47 -2.83 -4.33 -7.35
CA ASP A 47 -3.67 -4.60 -6.19
C ASP A 47 -3.28 -3.67 -5.04
N SER A 48 -4.24 -3.31 -4.20
CA SER A 48 -4.00 -2.43 -3.05
C SER A 48 -4.43 -3.11 -1.76
N PHE A 49 -3.62 -2.97 -0.71
CA PHE A 49 -3.92 -3.48 0.62
C PHE A 49 -3.45 -2.50 1.70
N GLN A 50 -4.28 -2.27 2.70
CA GLN A 50 -3.96 -1.45 3.86
C GLN A 50 -4.25 -2.22 5.14
N SER A 51 -3.36 -2.14 6.13
CA SER A 51 -3.66 -2.59 7.48
C SER A 51 -2.95 -1.75 8.53
N ASN A 52 -3.59 -1.64 9.69
CA ASN A 52 -2.99 -1.07 10.90
C ASN A 52 -2.20 -2.11 11.70
N ALA A 53 -2.42 -3.40 11.43
CA ALA A 53 -1.76 -4.50 12.10
C ALA A 53 -0.48 -4.88 11.35
N GLU A 54 0.65 -4.89 12.06
CA GLU A 54 1.95 -5.25 11.49
C GLU A 54 1.96 -6.66 10.90
N HIS A 55 1.34 -7.63 11.58
CA HIS A 55 1.30 -9.03 11.13
C HIS A 55 0.53 -9.20 9.82
N ASP A 56 -0.52 -8.42 9.57
CA ASP A 56 -1.25 -8.48 8.30
C ASP A 56 -0.38 -8.04 7.13
N LEU A 57 0.43 -7.00 7.34
CA LEU A 57 1.35 -6.47 6.33
C LEU A 57 2.46 -7.49 6.03
N VAL A 58 3.04 -8.10 7.07
CA VAL A 58 4.02 -9.20 6.93
C VAL A 58 3.41 -10.37 6.15
N ASN A 59 2.20 -10.80 6.53
CA ASN A 59 1.50 -11.89 5.84
C ASN A 59 1.24 -11.55 4.36
N LYS A 60 0.90 -10.29 4.07
CA LYS A 60 0.68 -9.84 2.70
C LYS A 60 1.95 -9.85 1.86
N ILE A 61 3.10 -9.50 2.46
CA ILE A 61 4.42 -9.60 1.82
C ILE A 61 4.74 -11.06 1.48
N HIS A 62 4.55 -11.99 2.42
CA HIS A 62 4.77 -13.43 2.17
C HIS A 62 3.88 -13.97 1.04
N GLN A 63 2.60 -13.59 1.03
CA GLN A 63 1.64 -13.98 -0.01
C GLN A 63 2.00 -13.43 -1.40
N ALA A 64 2.72 -12.30 -1.48
CA ALA A 64 3.06 -11.65 -2.75
C ALA A 64 3.83 -12.60 -3.69
N LYS A 65 4.65 -13.50 -3.12
CA LYS A 65 5.39 -14.52 -3.87
C LYS A 65 4.46 -15.52 -4.55
N GLU A 66 3.45 -16.01 -3.84
CA GLU A 66 2.47 -16.97 -4.36
C GLU A 66 1.57 -16.32 -5.42
N LEU A 67 1.23 -15.05 -5.22
CA LEU A 67 0.43 -14.23 -6.14
C LEU A 67 1.21 -13.73 -7.36
N LYS A 68 2.49 -14.11 -7.50
CA LYS A 68 3.39 -13.70 -8.60
C LYS A 68 3.47 -12.18 -8.76
N VAL A 69 3.43 -11.44 -7.64
CA VAL A 69 3.65 -9.99 -7.62
C VAL A 69 5.08 -9.71 -8.08
N ASN A 70 5.22 -8.84 -9.07
CA ASN A 70 6.53 -8.47 -9.61
C ASN A 70 7.20 -7.35 -8.81
N CYS A 71 6.42 -6.50 -8.16
CA CYS A 71 6.93 -5.36 -7.41
C CYS A 71 5.93 -4.93 -6.32
N ILE A 72 6.44 -4.65 -5.12
CA ILE A 72 5.69 -4.08 -4.01
C ILE A 72 6.05 -2.60 -3.89
N ILE A 73 5.04 -1.74 -3.91
CA ILE A 73 5.13 -0.31 -3.58
C ILE A 73 4.61 -0.18 -2.16
N PHE A 74 5.47 0.15 -1.19
CA PHE A 74 5.10 0.13 0.22
C PHE A 74 5.29 1.49 0.88
N ASN A 75 4.22 2.02 1.48
CA ASN A 75 4.29 3.05 2.50
C ASN A 75 3.93 2.45 3.88
N PRO A 76 4.91 2.07 4.73
CA PRO A 76 4.65 1.50 6.04
C PRO A 76 4.10 2.48 7.09
N GLY A 77 3.94 3.76 6.77
CA GLY A 77 3.54 4.77 7.76
C GLY A 77 4.49 4.81 8.95
N ALA A 78 3.94 4.82 10.18
CA ALA A 78 4.76 4.86 11.39
C ALA A 78 5.71 3.64 11.53
N PHE A 79 5.37 2.49 10.94
CA PHE A 79 6.23 1.30 11.01
C PHE A 79 7.55 1.45 10.25
N THR A 80 7.69 2.45 9.38
CA THR A 80 8.97 2.79 8.73
C THR A 80 10.07 3.04 9.76
N HIS A 81 9.72 3.48 10.97
CA HIS A 81 10.68 3.86 12.00
C HIS A 81 10.94 2.78 13.05
N SER A 82 10.13 1.72 13.09
CA SER A 82 10.13 0.79 14.23
C SER A 82 10.08 -0.69 13.84
N SER A 83 9.57 -1.03 12.66
CA SER A 83 9.31 -2.44 12.33
C SER A 83 10.53 -3.10 11.72
N ILE A 84 11.25 -3.87 12.54
CA ILE A 84 12.26 -4.81 12.06
C ILE A 84 11.60 -5.98 11.33
N ALA A 85 10.42 -6.42 11.79
CA ALA A 85 9.70 -7.54 11.19
C ALA A 85 9.32 -7.28 9.72
N LEU A 86 8.83 -6.07 9.39
CA LEU A 86 8.52 -5.69 8.00
C LEU A 86 9.76 -5.48 7.13
N ARG A 87 10.90 -5.16 7.74
CA ARG A 87 12.16 -5.06 7.01
C ARG A 87 12.69 -6.44 6.60
N ASP A 88 12.45 -7.45 7.44
CA ASP A 88 12.94 -8.82 7.22
C ASP A 88 11.99 -9.68 6.36
N ALA A 89 10.70 -9.31 6.28
CA ALA A 89 9.67 -9.98 5.48
C ALA A 89 9.87 -9.78 3.97
#